data_AF-A0A3C0MF96-F1
#
_entry.id   AF-A0A3C0MF96-F1
#
_cell.length_a   1.000
_cell.length_b   1.000
_cell.length_c   1.000
_cell.angle_alpha   90.00
_cell.angle_beta   90.00
_cell.angle_gamma   90.00
#
_symmetry.space_group_name_H-M   'P 1'
#
loop_
_entity.id
_entity.type
_entity.pdbx_description
1 polymer ?
#
loop_
_entity_poly.entity_id
_entity_poly.type
_entity_poly.pdbx_seq_one_letter_code
_entity_poly.pdbx_strand_id
1 'polypeptide(L)' 'LLIVDNVFATPVLQKPLQLGADVVVYSATKHIDGQGRVMGGVILGRKQYLT' A
#
# COMPACT_ATOMS: atom_id res chain seq x y z
N LEU A 1 -13.67 -3.67 8.66
CA LEU A 1 -12.60 -3.76 7.67
C LEU A 1 -12.20 -2.34 7.28
N LEU A 2 -11.00 -1.91 7.65
CA LEU A 2 -10.41 -0.62 7.25
C LEU A 2 -9.33 -0.87 6.19
N ILE A 3 -9.53 -0.28 5.01
CA ILE A 3 -8.57 -0.33 3.91
C ILE A 3 -7.97 1.06 3.73
N VAL A 4 -6.64 1.14 3.70
CA VAL A 4 -5.93 2.41 3.55
C VAL A 4 -5.12 2.40 2.26
N ASP A 5 -5.38 3.36 1.37
CA ASP A 5 -4.44 3.71 0.31
C ASP A 5 -3.35 4.60 0.91
N ASN A 6 -2.12 4.09 0.93
CA ASN A 6 -0.99 4.75 1.58
C ASN A 6 0.00 5.35 0.57
N VAL A 7 -0.44 5.62 -0.67
CA VAL A 7 0.46 6.02 -1.76
C VAL A 7 1.18 7.34 -1.48
N PHE A 8 0.52 8.33 -0.87
CA PHE A 8 1.12 9.65 -0.59
C PHE A 8 2.03 9.66 0.62
N ALA A 9 1.62 8.99 1.70
CA ALA A 9 2.40 8.95 2.93
C ALA A 9 3.62 8.03 2.82
N THR A 10 3.77 7.25 1.74
CA THR A 10 4.85 6.29 1.45
C THR A 10 5.00 5.17 2.49
N PRO A 11 5.33 3.93 2.08
CA PRO A 11 5.64 2.85 3.03
C PRO A 11 6.85 3.17 3.95
N VAL A 12 7.66 4.17 3.59
CA VAL A 12 8.82 4.61 4.37
C VAL A 12 8.40 5.43 5.59
N LEU A 13 7.43 6.35 5.45
CA LEU A 13 7.07 7.28 6.53
C LEU A 13 5.83 6.82 7.32
N GLN A 14 4.94 6.03 6.72
CA GLN A 14 3.73 5.57 7.39
C GLN A 14 3.51 4.07 7.19
N LYS A 15 3.18 3.37 8.29
CA LYS A 15 2.85 1.94 8.29
C LYS A 15 1.41 1.72 8.79
N PRO A 16 0.37 1.88 7.95
CA PRO A 16 -1.02 1.84 8.42
C PRO A 16 -1.43 0.53 9.08
N LEU A 17 -0.82 -0.60 8.70
CA LEU A 17 -1.03 -1.90 9.37
C LEU A 17 -0.66 -1.86 10.86
N GLN A 18 0.31 -1.03 11.25
CA GLN A 18 0.68 -0.82 12.66
C GLN A 18 -0.26 0.17 13.38
N LEU A 19 -1.05 0.92 12.61
CA LEU A 19 -1.98 1.94 13.09
C LEU A 19 -3.44 1.44 13.12
N GLY A 20 -3.67 0.15 12.84
CA GLY A 20 -5.00 -0.48 12.91
C GLY A 20 -5.70 -0.67 11.56
N ALA A 21 -5.04 -0.42 10.42
CA ALA A 21 -5.57 -0.83 9.12
C ALA A 21 -5.56 -2.36 8.97
N ASP A 22 -6.62 -2.91 8.37
CA ASP A 22 -6.70 -4.35 8.08
C ASP A 22 -5.98 -4.70 6.77
N VAL A 23 -6.06 -3.79 5.79
CA VAL A 23 -5.44 -3.91 4.46
C VAL A 23 -4.84 -2.56 4.05
N VAL A 24 -3.69 -2.60 3.39
CA VAL A 24 -3.04 -1.43 2.79
C VAL A 24 -2.83 -1.65 1.30
N VAL A 25 -3.13 -0.63 0.51
CA VAL A 25 -2.95 -0.65 -0.94
C VAL A 25 -1.92 0.42 -1.34
N TYR A 26 -1.10 0.10 -2.33
CA TYR A 26 -0.15 1.01 -2.94
C TYR A 26 -0.27 0.98 -4.46
N SER A 27 -0.33 2.17 -5.09
CA SER A 27 0.00 2.30 -6.50
C SER A 27 1.52 2.37 -6.65
N ALA A 28 2.12 1.30 -7.16
CA ALA A 28 3.56 1.24 -7.35
C ALA A 28 4.05 2.21 -8.44
N THR A 29 3.18 2.65 -9.35
CA THR A 29 3.49 3.64 -10.40
C THR A 29 3.96 4.99 -9.89
N LYS A 30 3.70 5.31 -8.60
CA LYS A 30 3.90 6.65 -8.04
C LYS A 30 5.28 6.70 -7.41
N HIS A 31 5.38 6.85 -6.10
CA HIS A 31 6.65 7.00 -5.40
C HIS A 31 7.52 5.73 -5.43
N ILE A 32 6.95 4.55 -5.73
CA ILE A 32 7.70 3.29 -5.76
C ILE A 32 8.46 3.13 -7.08
N ASP A 33 7.83 3.39 -8.23
CA ASP A 33 8.49 3.46 -9.54
C ASP A 33 9.29 4.76 -9.69
N GLY A 34 8.70 5.89 -9.29
CA GLY A 34 9.34 7.20 -9.23
C GLY A 34 9.67 7.85 -10.57
N GLN A 35 9.50 7.14 -11.70
CA GLN A 35 9.90 7.60 -13.03
C GLN A 35 8.76 7.58 -14.05
N GLY A 36 7.57 7.10 -13.67
CA GLY A 36 6.42 6.94 -14.54
C GLY A 36 6.60 5.88 -15.63
N ARG A 37 7.50 4.90 -15.43
CA ARG A 37 7.88 3.92 -16.47
C ARG A 37 7.12 2.61 -16.36
N VAL A 38 6.69 2.25 -15.15
CA VAL A 38 6.04 0.97 -14.88
C VAL A 38 4.69 1.17 -14.19
N MET A 39 3.70 0.38 -14.62
CA MET A 39 2.44 0.24 -13.88
C MET A 39 2.50 -0.95 -12.94
N GLY A 40 2.04 -0.76 -11.71
CA GLY A 40 2.00 -1.82 -10.72
C GLY A 40 1.17 -1.42 -9.50
N GLY A 41 0.69 -2.43 -8.78
CA GLY A 41 -0.05 -2.28 -7.54
C GLY A 41 0.38 -3.34 -6.53
N VAL A 42 0.31 -2.99 -5.25
CA VAL A 42 0.62 -3.90 -4.14
C VAL A 42 -0.51 -3.83 -3.12
N ILE A 43 -0.98 -4.99 -2.68
CA ILE A 43 -1.96 -5.12 -1.60
C ILE A 43 -1.30 -5.91 -0.48
N LEU A 44 -1.31 -5.36 0.73
CA LEU A 44 -0.81 -6.03 1.93
C LEU A 44 -1.94 -6.18 2.94
N GLY A 45 -2.04 -7.36 3.54
CA GLY A 45 -3.00 -7.69 4.58
C GLY A 45 -2.65 -9.02 5.22
N ARG A 46 -3.39 -9.39 6.27
CA ARG A 46 -3.31 -10.74 6.83
C ARG A 46 -3.78 -11.76 5.79
N LYS A 47 -3.28 -13.00 5.87
CA LYS A 47 -3.62 -14.09 4.93
C LYS A 47 -5.13 -14.30 4.74
N GLN A 48 -5.93 -14.11 5.80
CA GLN A 48 -7.40 -14.21 5.72
C GLN A 48 -8.06 -13.18 4.78
N TYR A 49 -7.35 -12.11 4.41
CA TYR A 49 -7.82 -11.05 3.52
C TYR A 49 -7.20 -11.13 2.12
N LEU A 50 -6.33 -12.12 1.86
CA LEU A 50 -5.61 -12.30 0.60
C LEU A 50 -5.94 -13.69 0.03
N THR A 51 -6.34 -13.72 -1.24
CA THR A 51 -6.65 -14.95 -1.99
C THR A 51 -5.40 -15.59 -2.58
#